data_AF-A0A539EAS0-F1
#
_entry.id   AF-A0A539EAS0-F1
#
_cell.length_a   1.000
_cell.length_b   1.000
_cell.length_c   1.000
_cell.angle_alpha   90.00
_cell.angle_beta   90.00
_cell.angle_gamma   90.00
#
_symmetry.space_group_name_H-M   'P 1'
#
loop_
_entity.id
_entity.type
_entity.pdbx_description
1 polymer ?
#
loop_
_entity_poly.entity_id
_entity_poly.type
_entity_poly.pdbx_seq_one_letter_code
_entity_poly.pdbx_strand_id
1 'polypeptide(L)'
;MLITLDDVLTSGELTAIQQLLAQSHWAHGEITAGTQSARVKNNQQLPENAEQLPSLRRWVLGALNRNALFFTAALPQRIFPP
;
A
#
# COMPACT_ATOMS: atom_id res chain seq x y z
N MET A 1 -11.91 -16.52 0.78
CA MET A 1 -10.76 -17.06 1.52
C MET A 1 -9.84 -15.90 1.85
N LEU A 2 -9.40 -15.77 3.10
CA LEU A 2 -8.50 -14.71 3.57
C LEU A 2 -7.29 -15.38 4.23
N ILE A 3 -6.09 -14.83 4.00
CA ILE A 3 -4.84 -15.30 4.60
C ILE A 3 -4.18 -14.08 5.24
N THR A 4 -3.66 -14.27 6.45
CA THR A 4 -2.91 -13.26 7.18
C THR A 4 -1.42 -13.53 7.01
N LEU A 5 -0.65 -12.48 6.76
CA LEU A 5 0.80 -12.52 6.72
C LEU A 5 1.33 -11.70 7.89
N ASP A 6 1.98 -12.35 8.83
CA ASP A 6 2.55 -11.69 10.00
C ASP A 6 3.94 -11.11 9.68
N ASP A 7 4.29 -10.03 10.37
CA ASP A 7 5.64 -9.42 10.34
C ASP A 7 6.22 -9.17 8.93
N VAL A 8 5.35 -8.80 7.96
CA VAL A 8 5.75 -8.59 6.56
C VAL A 8 6.82 -7.49 6.44
N LEU A 9 6.67 -6.41 7.21
CA LEU A 9 7.64 -5.32 7.32
C LEU A 9 8.49 -5.51 8.57
N THR A 10 9.80 -5.27 8.44
CA THR A 10 10.68 -5.17 9.61
C THR A 10 10.35 -3.92 10.43
N SER A 11 10.73 -3.88 11.70
CA SER A 11 10.52 -2.71 12.57
C SER A 11 11.17 -1.43 12.02
N GLY A 12 12.37 -1.55 11.44
CA GLY A 12 13.06 -0.44 10.78
C GLY A 12 12.33 0.06 9.54
N GLU A 13 11.82 -0.87 8.72
CA GLU A 13 11.03 -0.50 7.54
C GLU A 13 9.70 0.16 7.93
N LEU A 14 9.01 -0.38 8.94
CA LEU A 14 7.76 0.21 9.42
C LEU A 14 7.98 1.64 9.94
N THR A 15 9.05 1.86 10.69
CA THR A 15 9.40 3.18 11.24
C THR A 15 9.64 4.21 10.15
N ALA A 16 10.44 3.89 9.14
CA ALA A 16 10.75 4.84 8.07
C ALA A 16 9.55 5.07 7.12
N ILE A 17 8.69 4.07 6.90
CA ILE A 17 7.39 4.27 6.21
C ILE A 17 6.52 5.27 6.98
N GLN A 18 6.37 5.09 8.30
CA GLN A 18 5.56 5.98 9.13
C GLN A 18 6.08 7.41 9.11
N GLN A 19 7.40 7.60 9.18
CA GLN A 19 8.02 8.93 9.08
C GLN A 19 7.75 9.59 7.73
N LEU A 20 7.86 8.84 6.64
CA LEU A 20 7.59 9.35 5.30
C LEU A 20 6.11 9.71 5.11
N LEU A 21 5.20 8.88 5.60
CA LEU A 21 3.75 9.13 5.58
C LEU A 21 3.35 10.35 6.41
N ALA A 22 4.01 10.57 7.55
CA ALA A 22 3.75 11.73 8.41
C ALA A 22 4.11 13.06 7.73
N GLN A 23 5.03 13.04 6.77
CA GLN A 23 5.46 14.21 5.99
C GLN A 23 4.71 14.36 4.66
N SER A 24 3.86 13.39 4.31
CA SER A 24 3.16 13.36 3.03
C SER A 24 1.89 14.22 3.06
N HIS A 25 1.51 14.76 1.90
CA HIS A 25 0.21 15.41 1.73
C HIS A 25 -0.88 14.37 1.50
N TRP A 26 -1.93 14.42 2.32
CA TRP A 26 -3.07 13.51 2.26
C TRP A 26 -4.27 14.20 1.60
N ALA A 27 -4.89 13.52 0.64
CA ALA A 27 -6.08 13.98 -0.07
C ALA A 27 -7.31 13.12 0.26
N HIS A 28 -8.51 13.66 0.04
CA HIS A 28 -9.74 12.89 0.20
C HIS A 28 -9.82 11.74 -0.81
N GLY A 29 -10.21 10.56 -0.31
CA GLY A 29 -10.25 9.34 -1.10
C GLY A 29 -11.28 9.31 -2.21
N GLU A 30 -12.26 10.21 -2.16
CA GLU A 30 -13.32 10.37 -3.16
C GLU A 30 -12.77 10.57 -4.58
N ILE A 31 -11.59 11.19 -4.70
CA ILE A 31 -10.94 11.53 -5.98
C ILE A 31 -10.63 10.28 -6.83
N THR A 32 -10.43 9.11 -6.22
CA THR A 32 -10.17 7.84 -6.93
C THR A 32 -11.36 6.88 -6.94
N ALA A 33 -12.50 7.28 -6.37
CA ALA A 33 -13.67 6.43 -6.31
C ALA A 33 -14.55 6.63 -7.56
N GLY A 34 -15.10 5.52 -8.09
CA GLY A 34 -16.18 5.60 -9.06
C GLY A 34 -17.39 6.35 -8.49
N THR A 35 -18.26 6.85 -9.36
CA THR A 35 -19.38 7.77 -9.02
C THR A 35 -20.27 7.30 -7.86
N GLN A 36 -20.49 5.99 -7.71
CA GLN A 36 -21.27 5.43 -6.60
C GLN A 36 -20.47 5.39 -5.29
N SER A 37 -19.22 4.96 -5.34
CA SER A 37 -18.36 4.82 -4.15
C SER A 37 -17.88 6.16 -3.62
N ALA A 38 -17.76 7.18 -4.47
CA ALA A 38 -17.35 8.53 -4.06
C ALA A 38 -18.28 9.12 -2.99
N ARG A 39 -19.57 8.79 -3.02
CA ARG A 39 -20.57 9.31 -2.07
C ARG A 39 -20.41 8.79 -0.64
N VAL A 40 -19.68 7.69 -0.45
CA VAL A 40 -19.57 7.00 0.86
C VAL A 40 -18.12 6.75 1.28
N LYS A 41 -17.14 7.01 0.41
CA LYS A 41 -15.72 6.80 0.69
C LYS A 41 -15.16 7.95 1.53
N ASN A 42 -15.24 7.79 2.85
CA ASN A 42 -14.71 8.74 3.81
C ASN A 42 -13.35 8.29 4.38
N ASN A 43 -12.29 8.45 3.58
CA ASN A 43 -10.92 8.24 4.02
C ASN A 43 -9.97 9.28 3.42
N GLN A 44 -8.74 9.30 3.93
CA GLN A 44 -7.63 10.00 3.33
C GLN A 44 -6.72 9.01 2.60
N GLN A 45 -6.11 9.45 1.51
CA GLN A 45 -5.13 8.67 0.75
C GLN A 45 -4.02 9.58 0.20
N LEU A 46 -2.85 9.01 -0.06
CA LEU A 46 -1.83 9.73 -0.84
C LEU A 46 -2.32 9.90 -2.28
N PRO A 47 -2.14 11.09 -2.89
CA PRO A 47 -2.34 11.28 -4.32
C PRO A 47 -1.44 10.37 -5.16
N GLU A 48 -1.91 9.97 -6.35
CA GLU A 48 -1.13 9.12 -7.28
C GLU A 48 0.17 9.80 -7.78
N ASN A 49 0.22 11.14 -7.75
CA ASN A 49 1.38 11.93 -8.11
C ASN A 49 2.24 12.33 -6.90
N ALA A 50 1.99 11.78 -5.70
CA ALA A 50 2.81 12.07 -4.53
C ALA A 50 4.24 11.55 -4.71
N GLU A 51 5.22 12.40 -4.44
CA GLU A 51 6.65 12.10 -4.61
C GLU A 51 7.11 10.89 -3.77
N GLN A 52 6.48 10.69 -2.62
CA GLN A 52 6.79 9.60 -1.69
C GLN A 52 6.23 8.24 -2.13
N LEU A 53 5.21 8.23 -3.00
CA LEU A 53 4.45 7.01 -3.34
C LEU A 53 5.30 5.91 -3.98
N PRO A 54 6.22 6.18 -4.94
CA PRO A 54 7.09 5.16 -5.51
C PRO A 54 7.99 4.48 -4.47
N SER A 55 8.51 5.24 -3.50
CA SER A 55 9.35 4.71 -2.42
C SER A 55 8.55 3.79 -1.51
N LEU A 56 7.35 4.21 -1.11
CA LEU A 56 6.43 3.41 -0.29
C LEU A 56 6.05 2.09 -0.99
N ARG A 57 5.71 2.15 -2.30
CA ARG A 57 5.40 0.96 -3.11
C ARG A 57 6.58 -0.01 -3.16
N ARG A 58 7.80 0.49 -3.33
CA ARG A 58 9.00 -0.35 -3.36
C ARG A 58 9.19 -1.13 -2.07
N TRP A 59 8.90 -0.52 -0.92
CA TRP A 59 9.05 -1.18 0.38
C TRP A 59 8.02 -2.29 0.56
N VAL A 60 6.74 -2.02 0.26
CA VAL A 60 5.68 -3.03 0.33
C VAL A 60 5.94 -4.19 -0.65
N LEU A 61 6.33 -3.89 -1.89
CA LEU A 61 6.63 -4.92 -2.88
C LEU A 61 7.85 -5.76 -2.49
N GLY A 62 8.91 -5.13 -1.98
CA GLY A 62 10.06 -5.83 -1.43
C GLY A 62 9.67 -6.75 -0.27
N ALA A 63 8.72 -6.31 0.56
CA ALA A 63 8.20 -7.05 1.69
C ALA A 63 7.36 -8.27 1.32
N LEU A 64 6.51 -8.14 0.31
CA LEU A 64 5.74 -9.25 -0.23
C LEU A 64 6.64 -10.25 -0.98
N ASN A 65 7.63 -9.76 -1.74
CA ASN A 65 8.53 -10.63 -2.53
C ASN A 65 9.42 -11.54 -1.67
N ARG A 66 9.75 -11.14 -0.43
CA ARG A 66 10.51 -11.98 0.50
C ARG A 66 9.64 -12.91 1.34
N ASN A 67 8.31 -12.83 1.23
CA ASN A 67 7.39 -13.67 1.99
C ASN A 67 7.00 -14.93 1.20
N ALA A 68 7.48 -16.09 1.63
CA ALA A 68 7.22 -17.36 0.95
C ALA A 68 5.73 -17.76 0.95
N LEU A 69 5.00 -17.45 2.03
CA LEU A 69 3.57 -17.74 2.14
C LEU A 69 2.74 -16.90 1.16
N PHE A 70 3.10 -15.63 0.95
CA PHE A 70 2.48 -14.80 -0.07
C PHE A 70 2.61 -15.44 -1.45
N PHE A 71 3.82 -15.88 -1.81
CA PHE A 71 4.08 -16.42 -3.14
C PHE A 71 3.32 -17.73 -3.42
N THR A 72 3.27 -18.64 -2.44
CA THR A 72 2.56 -19.92 -2.57
C THR A 72 1.04 -19.75 -2.50
N ALA A 73 0.55 -18.78 -1.74
CA ALA A 73 -0.89 -18.51 -1.62
C ALA A 73 -1.47 -17.77 -2.82
N ALA A 74 -0.75 -16.78 -3.35
CA ALA A 74 -1.25 -15.92 -4.42
C ALA A 74 -0.85 -16.39 -5.82
N LEU A 75 0.26 -17.12 -5.96
CA LEU A 75 0.89 -17.51 -7.24
C LEU A 75 0.82 -16.37 -8.28
N PRO A 76 1.29 -15.16 -7.94
CA PRO A 76 0.92 -13.97 -8.68
C PRO A 76 1.62 -13.92 -10.04
N GLN A 77 0.85 -13.93 -11.13
CA GLN A 77 1.38 -13.64 -12.48
C GLN A 77 1.83 -12.17 -12.60
N ARG A 78 1.11 -11.26 -11.93
CA ARG A 78 1.39 -9.83 -11.88
C ARG A 78 0.81 -9.23 -10.61
N ILE A 79 1.59 -8.39 -9.92
CA ILE A 79 1.10 -7.57 -8.82
C ILE A 79 0.60 -6.25 -9.44
N PHE A 80 -0.70 -6.02 -9.35
CA PHE A 80 -1.32 -4.76 -9.77
C PHE A 80 -1.39 -3.84 -8.55
N PRO A 81 -1.06 -2.54 -8.64
CA PRO A 81 -0.43 -1.78 -9.73
C PRO A 81 0.96 -1.21 -9.33
N PRO A 82 1.90 -1.00 -10.27
CA PRO A 82 3.08 -0.19 -9.96
C PRO A 82 2.69 1.27 -9.70
#